data_AF-A0A938S7C3-F1
#
_entry.id   AF-A0A938S7C3-F1
#
_cell.length_a   1.000
_cell.length_b   1.000
_cell.length_c   1.000
_cell.angle_alpha   90.00
_cell.angle_beta   90.00
_cell.angle_gamma   90.00
#
_symmetry.space_group_name_H-M   'P 1'
#
loop_
_entity.id
_entity.type
_entity.pdbx_description
1 polymer ?
#
loop_
_entity_poly.entity_id
_entity_poly.type
_entity_poly.pdbx_seq_one_letter_code
_entity_poly.pdbx_strand_id
1 'polypeptide(L)'
;MAKIDDPSVWTTWRTGPIPFPTQMRPLVPETLEAGPAIELDHKLTIVLPDRSQDEVHGKALQTVVGWIRHRVRKSQIVTAEKLAEKHQERHLLVLGTLTQNPLAQRILGSSAATFMRDIPPGGYRIQPVAHPWSKERRVVLALGADEEGAWRAAIVFCFGIRPGGIGQMERWPVKLPEATGWVPFEATCSERPSVIPASASKPPAPRIPFGVRTWSSPTPTLATYERMIRALKPYGLNSIVLTPGGWQDVRNPGEVCRRALDIAYDAGLFTILYVGNDAEAHRPAPLTEKHRAIVAAVKNHPGLLRWELYNQLTAELSAAERRMVREQTDWLHSVSDKPVGMEIVWGHDMGQPPAAKVALMRDLLSWGVRDIAHDYAPIGGWSDKHDLSLWERRINALHELNAQPWAVLQAHVPFEGPTLPTRAELRNQFWWCVAAGAQAFHFEVAYSFNYFSNRGLLTWTLDPCPDGRLEEVGELARVMRSLEPILLKSRPVTKQEVEFLGVKLTKGDDKAVVRIRCLPGEILCLVFVSRDVNAATRVECSLGRLNASKAVDVVTGAAISVRAEEKTFVFELPPGGGACFGLQ
;
A
#
# COMPACT_ATOMS: atom_id res chain seq x y z
N MET A 1 -22.64 46.00 -3.31
CA MET A 1 -22.57 45.00 -4.40
C MET A 1 -21.77 45.60 -5.54
N ALA A 2 -20.49 45.21 -5.67
CA ALA A 2 -19.62 45.64 -6.74
C ALA A 2 -19.61 44.57 -7.86
N LYS A 3 -19.65 45.02 -9.12
CA LYS A 3 -19.72 44.19 -10.32
C LYS A 3 -18.39 43.51 -10.61
N ILE A 4 -18.46 42.24 -10.98
CA ILE A 4 -17.36 41.32 -11.31
C ILE A 4 -16.99 41.55 -12.78
N ASP A 5 -16.16 42.55 -13.09
CA ASP A 5 -15.67 42.76 -14.48
C ASP A 5 -14.26 43.41 -14.53
N ASP A 6 -13.43 43.24 -13.49
CA ASP A 6 -12.06 43.76 -13.46
C ASP A 6 -10.99 42.67 -13.69
N PRO A 7 -10.25 42.68 -14.82
CA PRO A 7 -9.16 41.74 -15.11
C PRO A 7 -7.93 41.86 -14.19
N SER A 8 -7.84 42.90 -13.34
CA SER A 8 -6.76 43.08 -12.37
C SER A 8 -6.85 42.17 -11.13
N VAL A 9 -7.91 41.36 -11.00
CA VAL A 9 -8.07 40.37 -9.92
C VAL A 9 -7.31 39.06 -10.19
N TRP A 10 -6.64 38.93 -11.35
CA TRP A 10 -5.86 37.74 -11.71
C TRP A 10 -4.35 37.97 -11.55
N THR A 11 -3.85 37.83 -10.32
CA THR A 11 -2.45 37.49 -9.96
C THR A 11 -2.41 37.48 -8.42
N THR A 12 -2.20 36.37 -7.70
CA THR A 12 -0.92 35.70 -7.48
C THR A 12 -1.20 34.59 -6.44
N TRP A 13 -0.76 33.35 -6.68
CA TRP A 13 -0.52 32.40 -5.58
C TRP A 13 0.94 31.99 -5.63
N ARG A 14 1.71 32.59 -4.70
CA ARG A 14 3.10 32.26 -4.42
C ARG A 14 3.18 30.93 -3.66
N THR A 15 4.26 30.22 -3.93
CA THR A 15 4.80 29.05 -3.23
C THR A 15 4.73 29.16 -1.68
N GLY A 16 4.14 28.16 -1.03
CA GLY A 16 4.19 27.93 0.41
C GLY A 16 3.34 26.71 0.82
N PRO A 17 3.74 25.91 1.82
CA PRO A 17 2.99 24.74 2.28
C PRO A 17 1.70 25.16 3.01
N ILE A 18 0.56 24.61 2.62
CA ILE A 18 -0.71 24.82 3.31
C ILE A 18 -0.82 23.77 4.44
N PRO A 19 -0.95 24.16 5.72
CA PRO A 19 -1.21 23.20 6.80
C PRO A 19 -2.64 22.67 6.64
N PHE A 20 -2.78 21.34 6.57
CA PHE A 20 -4.09 20.69 6.51
C PHE A 20 -4.77 20.71 7.90
N PRO A 21 -6.02 21.20 8.02
CA PRO A 21 -6.75 21.23 9.28
C PRO A 21 -7.28 19.85 9.67
N THR A 22 -7.35 19.59 10.98
CA THR A 22 -7.66 18.29 11.63
C THR A 22 -9.15 17.89 11.61
N GLN A 23 -10.03 18.68 11.00
CA GLN A 23 -11.43 18.31 10.75
C GLN A 23 -11.92 18.96 9.45
N MET A 24 -12.30 18.14 8.46
CA MET A 24 -13.11 18.59 7.32
C MET A 24 -14.57 18.16 7.57
N ARG A 25 -15.40 19.10 8.05
CA ARG A 25 -16.81 19.10 7.63
C ARG A 25 -16.82 19.63 6.20
N PRO A 26 -17.60 19.05 5.26
CA PRO A 26 -17.71 19.61 3.93
C PRO A 26 -18.40 20.97 4.01
N LEU A 27 -17.62 22.02 4.17
CA LEU A 27 -18.00 23.34 3.71
C LEU A 27 -17.86 23.29 2.19
N VAL A 28 -18.89 22.77 1.53
CA VAL A 28 -19.20 23.24 0.18
C VAL A 28 -19.44 24.74 0.35
N PRO A 29 -18.62 25.63 -0.22
CA PRO A 29 -19.05 27.01 -0.34
C PRO A 29 -20.32 26.97 -1.18
N GLU A 30 -21.45 27.45 -0.64
CA GLU A 30 -22.74 27.58 -1.35
C GLU A 30 -22.67 28.54 -2.57
N THR A 31 -21.48 28.81 -3.11
CA THR A 31 -21.23 29.74 -4.21
C THR A 31 -20.34 29.18 -5.32
N LEU A 32 -20.01 27.88 -5.34
CA LEU A 32 -19.42 27.24 -6.53
C LEU A 32 -20.48 26.55 -7.39
N GLU A 33 -21.39 27.35 -7.94
CA GLU A 33 -22.16 27.02 -9.15
C GLU A 33 -21.28 27.01 -10.43
N ALA A 34 -19.96 27.15 -10.34
CA ALA A 34 -19.10 27.29 -11.53
C ALA A 34 -17.71 26.64 -11.40
N GLY A 35 -17.65 25.34 -11.65
CA GLY A 35 -16.48 24.71 -12.27
C GLY A 35 -16.95 24.07 -13.58
N PRO A 36 -16.31 24.32 -14.74
CA PRO A 36 -16.91 23.97 -16.03
C PRO A 36 -16.83 22.45 -16.23
N ALA A 37 -17.92 21.74 -15.96
CA ALA A 37 -18.21 20.54 -16.74
C ALA A 37 -18.18 20.96 -18.22
N ILE A 38 -17.38 20.26 -19.04
CA ILE A 38 -17.34 20.57 -20.47
C ILE A 38 -18.60 19.94 -21.07
N GLU A 39 -19.68 20.71 -21.06
CA GLU A 39 -20.87 20.41 -21.85
C GLU A 39 -20.50 20.54 -23.33
N LEU A 40 -20.23 19.40 -23.95
CA LEU A 40 -20.05 19.32 -25.39
C LEU A 40 -21.41 18.99 -25.98
N ASP A 41 -21.95 19.95 -26.73
CA ASP A 41 -23.11 19.69 -27.57
C ASP A 41 -22.79 18.60 -28.61
N HIS A 42 -23.80 18.24 -29.40
CA HIS A 42 -23.66 17.23 -30.46
C HIS A 42 -22.70 17.61 -31.62
N LYS A 43 -21.94 18.71 -31.52
CA LYS A 43 -21.07 19.26 -32.58
C LYS A 43 -19.61 19.38 -32.13
N LEU A 44 -18.99 18.26 -31.73
CA LEU A 44 -17.55 18.16 -31.47
C LEU A 44 -16.78 17.61 -32.69
N THR A 45 -15.60 18.17 -32.96
CA THR A 45 -14.54 17.59 -33.81
C THR A 45 -13.32 17.34 -32.93
N ILE A 46 -12.82 16.11 -32.91
CA ILE A 46 -11.58 15.71 -32.26
C ILE A 46 -10.49 15.70 -33.31
N VAL A 47 -9.47 16.51 -33.10
CA VAL A 47 -8.32 16.64 -33.98
C VAL A 47 -7.16 15.87 -33.37
N LEU A 48 -6.74 14.82 -34.07
CA LEU A 48 -5.62 13.96 -33.68
C LEU A 48 -4.30 14.48 -34.26
N PRO A 49 -3.17 14.18 -33.59
CA PRO A 49 -1.86 14.38 -34.19
C PRO A 49 -1.72 13.58 -35.49
N ASP A 50 -0.82 14.02 -36.36
CA ASP A 50 -0.41 13.22 -37.50
C ASP A 50 0.38 12.01 -36.98
N ARG A 51 0.19 10.82 -37.58
CA ARG A 51 0.53 9.49 -37.02
C ARG A 51 1.79 9.50 -36.11
N SER A 52 1.66 9.00 -34.87
CA SER A 52 2.83 8.71 -34.02
C SER A 52 3.70 7.66 -34.69
N GLN A 53 5.02 7.82 -34.60
CA GLN A 53 6.00 6.85 -35.08
C GLN A 53 6.15 5.64 -34.13
N ASP A 54 5.58 5.74 -32.92
CA ASP A 54 5.59 4.70 -31.91
C ASP A 54 4.24 3.95 -31.89
N GLU A 55 4.30 2.63 -32.13
CA GLU A 55 3.12 1.77 -32.23
C GLU A 55 2.34 1.64 -30.91
N VAL A 56 3.02 1.74 -29.75
CA VAL A 56 2.41 1.63 -28.42
C VAL A 56 1.59 2.89 -28.13
N HIS A 57 2.19 4.05 -28.40
CA HIS A 57 1.57 5.36 -28.23
C HIS A 57 0.40 5.56 -29.22
N GLY A 58 0.55 5.09 -30.46
CA GLY A 58 -0.54 5.06 -31.44
C GLY A 58 -1.77 4.25 -30.97
N LYS A 59 -1.56 3.07 -30.35
CA LYS A 59 -2.66 2.25 -29.81
C LYS A 59 -3.37 2.91 -28.64
N ALA A 60 -2.63 3.50 -27.70
CA ALA A 60 -3.20 4.20 -26.55
C ALA A 60 -4.13 5.35 -26.98
N LEU A 61 -3.69 6.17 -27.94
CA LEU A 61 -4.49 7.25 -28.51
C LEU A 61 -5.78 6.73 -29.16
N GLN A 62 -5.71 5.65 -29.96
CA GLN A 62 -6.90 5.08 -30.61
C GLN A 62 -7.94 4.58 -29.58
N THR A 63 -7.50 3.99 -28.47
CA THR A 63 -8.40 3.56 -27.38
C THR A 63 -9.11 4.76 -26.74
N VAL A 64 -8.37 5.83 -26.43
CA VAL A 64 -8.93 7.07 -25.87
C VAL A 64 -9.94 7.71 -26.82
N VAL A 65 -9.63 7.74 -28.11
CA VAL A 65 -10.52 8.22 -29.17
C VAL A 65 -11.81 7.40 -29.24
N GLY A 66 -11.72 6.08 -29.08
CA GLY A 66 -12.89 5.20 -28.97
C GLY A 66 -13.81 5.58 -27.80
N TRP A 67 -13.24 5.95 -26.66
CA TRP A 67 -14.02 6.37 -25.49
C TRP A 67 -14.70 7.72 -25.68
N ILE A 68 -14.01 8.69 -26.28
CA ILE A 68 -14.63 10.00 -26.58
C ILE A 68 -15.79 9.82 -27.57
N ARG A 69 -15.64 9.00 -28.61
CA ARG A 69 -16.73 8.65 -29.54
C ARG A 69 -17.94 8.07 -28.82
N HIS A 70 -17.70 7.18 -27.85
CA HIS A 70 -18.76 6.56 -27.09
C HIS A 70 -19.55 7.59 -26.26
N ARG A 71 -18.86 8.57 -25.66
CA ARG A 71 -19.47 9.62 -24.84
C ARG A 71 -20.09 10.76 -25.66
N VAL A 72 -19.51 11.08 -26.81
CA VAL A 72 -19.97 12.12 -27.74
C VAL A 72 -20.32 11.46 -29.06
N ARG A 73 -21.49 10.81 -29.12
CA ARG A 73 -21.90 9.93 -30.25
C ARG A 73 -21.89 10.59 -31.63
N LYS A 74 -22.01 11.92 -31.69
CA LYS A 74 -21.97 12.72 -32.94
C LYS A 74 -20.62 13.42 -33.17
N SER A 75 -19.58 13.06 -32.41
CA SER A 75 -18.22 13.59 -32.61
C SER A 75 -17.62 13.10 -33.93
N GLN A 76 -16.89 13.98 -34.59
CA GLN A 76 -16.09 13.63 -35.76
C GLN A 76 -14.62 13.56 -35.37
N ILE A 77 -13.85 12.66 -35.99
CA ILE A 77 -12.42 12.53 -35.76
C ILE A 77 -11.69 12.72 -37.06
N VAL A 78 -10.73 13.62 -37.03
CA VAL A 78 -9.89 13.99 -38.16
C VAL A 78 -8.45 14.15 -37.69
N THR A 79 -7.50 13.91 -38.57
CA THR A 79 -6.12 14.35 -38.35
C THR A 79 -6.03 15.86 -38.61
N ALA A 80 -5.00 16.52 -38.08
CA ALA A 80 -4.79 17.94 -38.28
C ALA A 80 -4.76 18.31 -39.78
N GLU A 81 -4.11 17.49 -40.61
CA GLU A 81 -4.07 17.66 -42.07
C GLU A 81 -5.43 17.57 -42.78
N LYS A 82 -6.39 16.83 -42.21
CA LYS A 82 -7.71 16.54 -42.83
C LYS A 82 -8.82 17.46 -42.32
N LEU A 83 -8.49 18.52 -41.60
CA LEU A 83 -9.45 19.46 -41.04
C LEU A 83 -10.05 20.40 -42.12
N ALA A 84 -11.10 19.94 -42.80
CA ALA A 84 -11.93 20.74 -43.71
C ALA A 84 -12.76 21.84 -42.99
N GLU A 85 -13.23 22.83 -43.75
CA GLU A 85 -14.03 23.98 -43.28
C GLU A 85 -15.26 23.57 -42.45
N LYS A 86 -16.02 22.57 -42.91
CA LYS A 86 -17.17 22.02 -42.17
C LYS A 86 -16.84 21.48 -40.76
N HIS A 87 -15.57 21.11 -40.52
CA HIS A 87 -15.10 20.67 -39.21
C HIS A 87 -14.72 21.84 -38.30
N GLN A 88 -14.32 22.97 -38.88
CA GLN A 88 -13.93 24.20 -38.20
C GLN A 88 -15.15 24.95 -37.65
N GLU A 89 -16.35 24.72 -38.17
CA GLU A 89 -17.59 25.30 -37.65
C GLU A 89 -18.10 24.63 -36.34
N ARG A 90 -17.36 23.64 -35.82
CA ARG A 90 -17.70 22.80 -34.67
C ARG A 90 -16.82 23.14 -33.46
N HIS A 91 -17.19 22.68 -32.27
CA HIS A 91 -16.25 22.70 -31.14
C HIS A 91 -15.05 21.82 -31.45
N LEU A 92 -13.84 22.25 -31.09
CA LEU A 92 -12.62 21.50 -31.36
C LEU A 92 -12.00 20.98 -30.06
N LEU A 93 -11.64 19.70 -30.07
CA LEU A 93 -10.72 19.13 -29.10
C LEU A 93 -9.44 18.76 -29.84
N VAL A 94 -8.33 19.38 -29.47
CA VAL A 94 -7.03 19.15 -30.11
C VAL A 94 -6.16 18.35 -29.14
N LEU A 95 -5.79 17.13 -29.55
CA LEU A 95 -4.99 16.20 -28.75
C LEU A 95 -3.57 16.09 -29.32
N GLY A 96 -2.59 15.72 -28.49
CA GLY A 96 -1.23 15.40 -28.92
C GLY A 96 -0.17 16.28 -28.26
N THR A 97 0.94 16.48 -28.94
CA THR A 97 1.97 17.46 -28.56
C THR A 97 1.95 18.65 -29.51
N LEU A 98 2.62 19.75 -29.13
CA LEU A 98 2.78 20.89 -30.05
C LEU A 98 3.51 20.51 -31.33
N THR A 99 4.45 19.55 -31.29
CA THR A 99 5.22 19.13 -32.47
C THR A 99 4.43 18.22 -33.39
N GLN A 100 3.53 17.39 -32.86
CA GLN A 100 2.75 16.42 -33.65
C GLN A 100 1.40 16.94 -34.15
N ASN A 101 0.92 18.07 -33.61
CA ASN A 101 -0.36 18.65 -33.98
C ASN A 101 -0.17 20.08 -34.54
N PRO A 102 0.07 20.25 -35.85
CA PRO A 102 0.33 21.56 -36.46
C PRO A 102 -0.85 22.52 -36.30
N LEU A 103 -2.06 22.00 -36.13
CA LEU A 103 -3.22 22.83 -35.81
C LEU A 103 -3.09 23.51 -34.44
N ALA A 104 -2.56 22.83 -33.42
CA ALA A 104 -2.35 23.40 -32.10
C ALA A 104 -1.40 24.62 -32.16
N GLN A 105 -0.31 24.50 -32.93
CA GLN A 105 0.62 25.61 -33.16
C GLN A 105 -0.07 26.79 -33.85
N ARG A 106 -0.88 26.53 -34.87
CA ARG A 106 -1.63 27.56 -35.60
C ARG A 106 -2.65 28.28 -34.72
N ILE A 107 -3.34 27.54 -33.83
CA ILE A 107 -4.31 28.12 -32.89
C ILE A 107 -3.61 29.01 -31.85
N LEU A 108 -2.44 28.60 -31.37
CA LEU A 108 -1.69 29.35 -30.36
C LEU A 108 -0.88 30.52 -30.93
N GLY A 109 -0.50 30.48 -32.21
CA GLY A 109 0.27 31.53 -32.87
C GLY A 109 1.58 31.83 -32.13
N SER A 110 1.82 33.10 -31.82
CA SER A 110 3.00 33.54 -31.08
C SER A 110 3.10 32.96 -29.66
N SER A 111 2.00 32.50 -29.08
CA SER A 111 1.96 31.89 -27.75
C SER A 111 2.38 30.42 -27.75
N ALA A 112 2.59 29.78 -28.90
CA ALA A 112 2.97 28.37 -28.95
C ALA A 112 4.28 28.08 -28.20
N ALA A 113 5.27 28.98 -28.31
CA ALA A 113 6.58 28.85 -27.66
C ALA A 113 6.57 29.08 -26.14
N THR A 114 5.48 29.61 -25.58
CA THR A 114 5.30 29.80 -24.13
C THR A 114 4.32 28.80 -23.54
N PHE A 115 3.42 28.22 -24.37
CA PHE A 115 2.31 27.40 -23.91
C PHE A 115 2.73 26.10 -23.17
N MET A 116 3.94 25.59 -23.38
CA MET A 116 4.43 24.39 -22.67
C MET A 116 5.75 24.65 -21.93
N ARG A 117 6.17 25.91 -21.78
CA ARG A 117 7.53 26.31 -21.37
C ARG A 117 7.94 25.80 -19.98
N ASP A 118 6.97 25.59 -19.09
CA ASP A 118 7.20 25.19 -17.69
C ASP A 118 6.63 23.80 -17.36
N ILE A 119 6.21 23.05 -18.38
CA ILE A 119 5.65 21.71 -18.20
C ILE A 119 6.78 20.68 -18.40
N PRO A 120 7.15 19.89 -17.36
CA PRO A 120 8.21 18.90 -17.49
C PRO A 120 7.82 17.73 -18.41
N PRO A 121 8.79 16.92 -18.89
CA PRO A 121 8.50 15.66 -19.58
C PRO A 121 7.51 14.77 -18.80
N GLY A 122 6.57 14.14 -19.50
CA GLY A 122 5.42 13.41 -18.95
C GLY A 122 4.29 14.28 -18.39
N GLY A 123 4.47 15.61 -18.35
CA GLY A 123 3.47 16.59 -17.97
C GLY A 123 2.54 16.99 -19.12
N TYR A 124 1.42 17.61 -18.80
CA TYR A 124 0.42 18.05 -19.78
C TYR A 124 -0.31 19.33 -19.36
N ARG A 125 -0.98 19.95 -20.33
CA ARG A 125 -1.83 21.12 -20.14
C ARG A 125 -3.15 20.93 -20.89
N ILE A 126 -4.28 21.07 -20.18
CA ILE A 126 -5.62 21.11 -20.77
C ILE A 126 -6.17 22.51 -20.58
N GLN A 127 -6.38 23.24 -21.68
CA GLN A 127 -6.79 24.64 -21.59
C GLN A 127 -7.77 25.01 -22.71
N PRO A 128 -8.89 25.69 -22.38
CA PRO A 128 -9.72 26.32 -23.40
C PRO A 128 -9.00 27.52 -24.01
N VAL A 129 -9.09 27.68 -25.32
CA VAL A 129 -8.54 28.82 -26.05
C VAL A 129 -9.60 29.40 -27.00
N ALA A 130 -9.36 30.63 -27.46
CA ALA A 130 -10.22 31.26 -28.45
C ALA A 130 -10.28 30.43 -29.72
N HIS A 131 -11.48 30.24 -30.26
CA HIS A 131 -11.66 29.51 -31.49
C HIS A 131 -11.31 30.42 -32.69
N PRO A 132 -10.34 30.04 -33.54
CA PRO A 132 -9.75 30.97 -34.51
C PRO A 132 -10.70 31.38 -35.64
N TRP A 133 -11.75 30.60 -35.90
CA TRP A 133 -12.69 30.83 -37.00
C TRP A 133 -14.11 31.20 -36.59
N SER A 134 -14.45 31.15 -35.30
CA SER A 134 -15.84 31.33 -34.85
C SER A 134 -15.88 31.74 -33.39
N LYS A 135 -16.49 32.89 -33.09
CA LYS A 135 -16.59 33.41 -31.72
C LYS A 135 -17.57 32.62 -30.84
N GLU A 136 -18.47 31.86 -31.44
CA GLU A 136 -19.51 31.08 -30.75
C GLU A 136 -19.06 29.65 -30.43
N ARG A 137 -17.93 29.21 -30.99
CA ARG A 137 -17.37 27.87 -30.78
C ARG A 137 -16.19 27.92 -29.82
N ARG A 138 -15.88 26.76 -29.26
CA ARG A 138 -14.83 26.59 -28.25
C ARG A 138 -13.77 25.64 -28.77
N VAL A 139 -12.51 25.95 -28.49
CA VAL A 139 -11.39 25.04 -28.68
C VAL A 139 -10.87 24.64 -27.30
N VAL A 140 -10.65 23.36 -27.10
CA VAL A 140 -9.86 22.86 -25.97
C VAL A 140 -8.59 22.23 -26.51
N LEU A 141 -7.45 22.70 -26.03
CA LEU A 141 -6.15 22.10 -26.28
C LEU A 141 -5.85 21.17 -25.10
N ALA A 142 -5.67 19.87 -25.36
CA ALA A 142 -5.19 18.90 -24.37
C ALA A 142 -3.84 18.36 -24.85
N LEU A 143 -2.77 19.08 -24.47
CA LEU A 143 -1.44 18.90 -25.02
C LEU A 143 -0.45 18.35 -23.99
N GLY A 144 0.39 17.42 -24.43
CA GLY A 144 1.53 16.92 -23.66
C GLY A 144 2.82 17.67 -23.95
N ALA A 145 3.74 17.70 -22.97
CA ALA A 145 5.12 18.11 -23.20
C ALA A 145 5.87 17.11 -24.10
N ASP A 146 5.44 15.85 -24.07
CA ASP A 146 5.87 14.71 -24.90
C ASP A 146 4.69 13.77 -25.19
N GLU A 147 4.94 12.66 -25.89
CA GLU A 147 3.89 11.68 -26.25
C GLU A 147 3.21 11.09 -25.01
N GLU A 148 3.94 10.84 -23.93
CA GLU A 148 3.38 10.32 -22.67
C GLU A 148 2.42 11.32 -22.01
N GLY A 149 2.82 12.60 -21.92
CA GLY A 149 1.97 13.67 -21.43
C GLY A 149 0.70 13.84 -22.27
N ALA A 150 0.79 13.67 -23.59
CA ALA A 150 -0.34 13.81 -24.49
C ALA A 150 -1.44 12.77 -24.21
N TRP A 151 -1.04 11.54 -23.88
CA TRP A 151 -1.98 10.48 -23.49
C TRP A 151 -2.64 10.76 -22.15
N ARG A 152 -1.88 11.25 -21.16
CA ARG A 152 -2.43 11.64 -19.85
C ARG A 152 -3.46 12.75 -19.99
N ALA A 153 -3.18 13.78 -20.80
CA ALA A 153 -4.11 14.86 -21.10
C ALA A 153 -5.43 14.33 -21.69
N ALA A 154 -5.34 13.43 -22.66
CA ALA A 154 -6.50 12.89 -23.35
C ALA A 154 -7.34 11.96 -22.46
N ILE A 155 -6.71 11.19 -21.57
CA ILE A 155 -7.39 10.35 -20.56
C ILE A 155 -8.14 11.24 -19.58
N VAL A 156 -7.47 12.26 -19.02
CA VAL A 156 -8.10 13.20 -18.08
C VAL A 156 -9.28 13.91 -18.73
N PHE A 157 -9.14 14.30 -19.99
CA PHE A 157 -10.25 14.86 -20.75
C PHE A 157 -11.44 13.90 -20.89
N CYS A 158 -11.20 12.61 -21.19
CA CYS A 158 -12.28 11.61 -21.26
C CYS A 158 -13.14 11.56 -20.01
N PHE A 159 -12.51 11.67 -18.82
CA PHE A 159 -13.22 11.69 -17.55
C PHE A 159 -13.98 13.02 -17.31
N GLY A 160 -13.58 14.11 -17.97
CA GLY A 160 -14.23 15.43 -17.95
C GLY A 160 -15.45 15.61 -18.86
N ILE A 161 -15.69 14.72 -19.82
CA ILE A 161 -16.85 14.81 -20.73
C ILE A 161 -18.07 14.12 -20.11
N ARG A 162 -19.16 14.87 -19.90
CA ARG A 162 -20.48 14.33 -19.53
C ARG A 162 -21.40 14.22 -20.76
N PRO A 163 -22.01 13.05 -21.06
CA PRO A 163 -23.32 13.01 -21.69
C PRO A 163 -24.40 13.14 -20.60
N GLY A 164 -25.52 13.80 -20.91
CA GLY A 164 -26.55 14.23 -19.95
C GLY A 164 -26.92 13.24 -18.83
N GLY A 165 -27.08 13.79 -17.63
CA GLY A 165 -27.76 13.19 -16.48
C GLY A 165 -27.06 11.98 -15.84
N ILE A 166 -26.74 12.09 -14.54
CA ILE A 166 -26.19 11.03 -13.65
C ILE A 166 -27.20 9.85 -13.46
N GLY A 167 -28.27 9.78 -14.24
CA GLY A 167 -29.42 8.88 -14.02
C GLY A 167 -29.37 7.50 -14.67
N GLN A 168 -28.28 7.07 -15.32
CA GLN A 168 -28.22 5.73 -15.93
C GLN A 168 -26.91 4.97 -15.63
N MET A 169 -26.42 5.05 -14.39
CA MET A 169 -25.37 4.16 -13.86
C MET A 169 -25.93 2.86 -13.25
N GLU A 170 -27.19 2.49 -13.49
CA GLU A 170 -27.75 1.21 -13.01
C GLU A 170 -27.14 -0.04 -13.70
N ARG A 171 -26.35 0.14 -14.77
CA ARG A 171 -25.66 -0.97 -15.46
C ARG A 171 -24.17 -0.71 -15.68
N TRP A 172 -23.58 0.06 -14.78
CA TRP A 172 -22.15 0.28 -14.70
C TRP A 172 -21.51 -0.74 -13.72
N PRO A 173 -20.39 -1.42 -14.05
CA PRO A 173 -19.84 -2.50 -13.22
C PRO A 173 -18.95 -2.05 -12.04
N VAL A 174 -18.74 -0.73 -11.83
CA VAL A 174 -17.91 -0.16 -10.73
C VAL A 174 -18.44 1.21 -10.23
N LYS A 175 -19.05 1.31 -9.05
CA LYS A 175 -19.45 2.63 -8.49
C LYS A 175 -18.26 3.61 -8.39
N LEU A 176 -18.45 4.86 -8.83
CA LEU A 176 -17.50 5.95 -8.57
C LEU A 176 -17.67 6.46 -7.12
N PRO A 177 -16.60 6.92 -6.44
CA PRO A 177 -16.72 7.48 -5.09
C PRO A 177 -17.48 8.81 -5.07
N GLU A 178 -18.26 9.02 -4.00
CA GLU A 178 -19.10 10.23 -3.80
C GLU A 178 -18.34 11.56 -3.65
N ALA A 179 -17.00 11.56 -3.74
CA ALA A 179 -16.16 12.75 -3.48
C ALA A 179 -15.26 13.14 -4.68
N THR A 180 -15.76 13.07 -5.91
CA THR A 180 -14.99 13.57 -7.07
C THR A 180 -15.14 15.10 -7.17
N GLY A 181 -14.43 15.83 -6.31
CA GLY A 181 -14.29 17.28 -6.37
C GLY A 181 -13.29 17.71 -7.46
N TRP A 182 -13.69 18.66 -8.30
CA TRP A 182 -12.95 19.18 -9.45
C TRP A 182 -12.21 20.46 -9.09
N VAL A 183 -10.97 20.63 -9.54
CA VAL A 183 -10.23 21.91 -9.58
C VAL A 183 -9.41 21.95 -10.89
N PRO A 184 -9.27 23.09 -11.58
CA PRO A 184 -8.40 23.20 -12.75
C PRO A 184 -6.94 23.07 -12.31
N PHE A 185 -6.21 22.08 -12.80
CA PHE A 185 -4.81 21.90 -12.44
C PHE A 185 -3.87 22.12 -13.63
N GLU A 186 -2.98 23.09 -13.45
CA GLU A 186 -1.61 23.00 -13.94
C GLU A 186 -0.87 22.06 -12.98
N ALA A 187 -0.52 20.84 -13.43
CA ALA A 187 0.22 19.89 -12.61
C ALA A 187 1.72 20.12 -12.80
N THR A 188 2.36 20.79 -11.84
CA THR A 188 3.82 20.84 -11.74
C THR A 188 4.31 19.71 -10.82
N CYS A 189 5.26 18.91 -11.30
CA CYS A 189 5.98 17.97 -10.42
C CYS A 189 6.85 18.76 -9.45
N SER A 190 6.82 18.42 -8.17
CA SER A 190 7.72 18.99 -7.16
C SER A 190 9.17 18.59 -7.41
N GLU A 191 10.10 19.46 -7.03
CA GLU A 191 11.54 19.20 -7.13
C GLU A 191 11.96 17.99 -6.27
N ARG A 192 12.93 17.22 -6.78
CA ARG A 192 13.53 16.06 -6.12
C ARG A 192 14.11 16.47 -4.76
N PRO A 193 13.72 15.84 -3.64
CA PRO A 193 14.46 15.99 -2.39
C PRO A 193 15.89 15.51 -2.60
N SER A 194 16.85 16.32 -2.13
CA SER A 194 18.27 15.99 -2.16
C SER A 194 18.55 14.72 -1.35
N VAL A 195 19.46 13.91 -1.90
CA VAL A 195 19.90 12.63 -1.37
C VAL A 195 20.50 12.84 0.03
N ILE A 196 19.85 12.33 1.08
CA ILE A 196 20.53 12.08 2.36
C ILE A 196 21.54 10.95 2.09
N PRO A 197 22.86 11.18 2.26
CA PRO A 197 23.87 10.15 2.05
C PRO A 197 23.56 8.94 2.94
N ALA A 198 23.67 7.74 2.35
CA ALA A 198 23.59 6.50 3.13
C ALA A 198 24.69 6.49 4.19
N SER A 199 24.33 6.16 5.43
CA SER A 199 25.29 5.77 6.46
C SER A 199 26.18 4.65 5.93
N ALA A 200 27.50 4.80 6.06
CA ALA A 200 28.52 3.98 5.41
C ALA A 200 28.64 2.52 5.94
N SER A 201 27.92 2.14 7.00
CA SER A 201 27.86 0.75 7.47
C SER A 201 26.52 0.12 7.14
N LYS A 202 26.54 -0.97 6.34
CA LYS A 202 25.33 -1.76 6.06
C LYS A 202 24.79 -2.34 7.38
N PRO A 203 23.47 -2.27 7.65
CA PRO A 203 22.90 -2.74 8.90
C PRO A 203 23.02 -4.27 9.04
N PRO A 204 23.13 -4.80 10.28
CA PRO A 204 23.06 -6.24 10.51
C PRO A 204 21.68 -6.77 10.08
N ALA A 205 21.64 -8.07 9.73
CA ALA A 205 20.37 -8.73 9.42
C ALA A 205 19.39 -8.59 10.59
N PRO A 206 18.12 -8.20 10.33
CA PRO A 206 17.14 -8.04 11.39
C PRO A 206 16.82 -9.38 12.03
N ARG A 207 16.71 -9.38 13.36
CA ARG A 207 16.26 -10.57 14.11
C ARG A 207 14.75 -10.73 14.09
N ILE A 208 14.03 -9.60 14.00
CA ILE A 208 12.59 -9.53 13.78
C ILE A 208 12.35 -8.73 12.49
N PRO A 209 11.92 -9.40 11.41
CA PRO A 209 11.52 -8.73 10.18
C PRO A 209 10.32 -7.81 10.45
N PHE A 210 10.48 -6.53 10.15
CA PHE A 210 9.44 -5.52 10.21
C PHE A 210 9.49 -4.72 8.91
N GLY A 211 8.47 -4.90 8.07
CA GLY A 211 8.57 -4.52 6.69
C GLY A 211 7.23 -4.38 5.99
N VAL A 212 7.31 -4.26 4.67
CA VAL A 212 6.12 -4.25 3.81
C VAL A 212 6.10 -5.45 2.89
N ARG A 213 4.91 -5.86 2.48
CA ARG A 213 4.67 -6.89 1.46
C ARG A 213 4.14 -6.22 0.20
N THR A 214 4.80 -6.45 -0.92
CA THR A 214 4.32 -6.00 -2.23
C THR A 214 3.49 -7.10 -2.86
N TRP A 215 2.16 -6.97 -2.81
CA TRP A 215 1.28 -7.84 -3.56
C TRP A 215 0.95 -7.17 -4.90
N SER A 216 1.58 -7.60 -5.99
CA SER A 216 1.06 -7.25 -7.31
C SER A 216 1.48 -8.21 -8.41
N SER A 217 0.44 -8.78 -9.01
CA SER A 217 0.36 -8.87 -10.45
C SER A 217 -0.36 -7.62 -10.99
N PRO A 218 0.23 -6.86 -11.93
CA PRO A 218 1.58 -7.04 -12.47
C PRO A 218 2.67 -6.56 -11.50
N THR A 219 3.80 -7.25 -11.49
CA THR A 219 4.98 -6.87 -10.69
C THR A 219 5.52 -5.51 -11.16
N PRO A 220 5.93 -4.59 -10.24
CA PRO A 220 6.48 -3.31 -10.64
C PRO A 220 7.73 -3.50 -11.53
N THR A 221 7.96 -2.59 -12.48
CA THR A 221 9.26 -2.51 -13.17
C THR A 221 10.36 -2.19 -12.15
N LEU A 222 11.64 -2.47 -12.46
CA LEU A 222 12.75 -2.10 -11.56
C LEU A 222 12.75 -0.63 -11.19
N ALA A 223 12.42 0.27 -12.13
CA ALA A 223 12.35 1.70 -11.88
C ALA A 223 11.20 2.07 -10.92
N THR A 224 10.06 1.39 -11.02
CA THR A 224 8.94 1.55 -10.09
C THR A 224 9.28 0.97 -8.72
N TYR A 225 9.90 -0.21 -8.68
CA TYR A 225 10.38 -0.82 -7.45
C TYR A 225 11.38 0.09 -6.72
N GLU A 226 12.35 0.66 -7.43
CA GLU A 226 13.33 1.60 -6.87
C GLU A 226 12.66 2.84 -6.27
N ARG A 227 11.68 3.43 -6.97
CA ARG A 227 10.91 4.57 -6.45
C ARG A 227 10.15 4.20 -5.17
N MET A 228 9.50 3.05 -5.14
CA MET A 228 8.79 2.55 -3.97
C MET A 228 9.75 2.34 -2.79
N ILE A 229 10.91 1.70 -3.01
CA ILE A 229 11.94 1.51 -1.98
C ILE A 229 12.43 2.84 -1.42
N ARG A 230 12.67 3.84 -2.29
CA ARG A 230 13.05 5.20 -1.85
C ARG A 230 11.96 5.85 -1.00
N ALA A 231 10.69 5.70 -1.38
CA ALA A 231 9.56 6.22 -0.63
C ALA A 231 9.37 5.52 0.74
N LEU A 232 9.76 4.26 0.85
CA LEU A 232 9.69 3.48 2.10
C LEU A 232 10.81 3.80 3.10
N LYS A 233 11.96 4.29 2.61
CA LYS A 233 13.17 4.57 3.40
C LYS A 233 12.93 5.40 4.67
N PRO A 234 12.10 6.47 4.67
CA PRO A 234 11.90 7.30 5.86
C PRO A 234 11.19 6.59 7.02
N TYR A 235 10.49 5.49 6.79
CA TYR A 235 9.66 4.82 7.79
C TYR A 235 10.41 3.81 8.66
N GLY A 236 11.74 3.71 8.54
CA GLY A 236 12.56 2.89 9.43
C GLY A 236 12.24 1.39 9.40
N LEU A 237 11.70 0.91 8.27
CA LEU A 237 11.53 -0.51 7.97
C LEU A 237 12.88 -1.20 7.85
N ASN A 238 12.93 -2.50 8.12
CA ASN A 238 14.16 -3.30 8.00
C ASN A 238 14.05 -4.43 6.96
N SER A 239 12.84 -4.68 6.43
CA SER A 239 12.61 -5.74 5.47
C SER A 239 11.55 -5.40 4.42
N ILE A 240 11.56 -6.16 3.33
CA ILE A 240 10.53 -6.17 2.30
C ILE A 240 10.27 -7.60 1.84
N VAL A 241 8.99 -7.96 1.71
CA VAL A 241 8.56 -9.22 1.10
C VAL A 241 8.28 -8.97 -0.37
N LEU A 242 9.02 -9.66 -1.24
CA LEU A 242 8.97 -9.53 -2.68
C LEU A 242 8.38 -10.80 -3.29
N THR A 243 7.30 -10.61 -4.03
CA THR A 243 6.67 -11.64 -4.85
C THR A 243 6.99 -11.39 -6.32
N PRO A 244 7.76 -12.26 -7.00
CA PRO A 244 8.30 -11.97 -8.32
C PRO A 244 7.29 -12.20 -9.47
N GLY A 245 5.99 -12.35 -9.20
CA GLY A 245 4.96 -12.96 -10.07
C GLY A 245 4.81 -12.57 -11.53
N GLY A 246 5.44 -11.51 -12.00
CA GLY A 246 5.58 -11.15 -13.41
C GLY A 246 7.03 -10.96 -13.88
N TRP A 247 8.02 -10.98 -12.98
CA TRP A 247 9.45 -10.98 -13.33
C TRP A 247 9.93 -12.32 -13.85
N GLN A 248 9.26 -13.42 -13.49
CA GLN A 248 9.46 -14.69 -14.18
C GLN A 248 9.16 -14.58 -15.69
N ASP A 249 8.33 -13.64 -16.14
CA ASP A 249 8.00 -13.49 -17.56
C ASP A 249 8.95 -12.55 -18.31
N VAL A 250 9.90 -11.93 -17.62
CA VAL A 250 10.95 -11.13 -18.28
C VAL A 250 12.05 -12.02 -18.85
N ARG A 251 12.83 -11.47 -19.81
CA ARG A 251 13.89 -12.22 -20.51
C ARG A 251 14.99 -12.75 -19.56
N ASN A 252 15.37 -11.96 -18.55
CA ASN A 252 16.45 -12.28 -17.60
C ASN A 252 15.95 -12.19 -16.14
N PRO A 253 15.12 -13.14 -15.66
CA PRO A 253 14.47 -13.04 -14.34
C PRO A 253 15.48 -12.98 -13.18
N GLY A 254 16.58 -13.74 -13.25
CA GLY A 254 17.60 -13.75 -12.21
C GLY A 254 18.37 -12.42 -12.07
N GLU A 255 18.68 -11.76 -13.19
CA GLU A 255 19.35 -10.45 -13.19
C GLU A 255 18.44 -9.36 -12.60
N VAL A 256 17.16 -9.36 -13.01
CA VAL A 256 16.15 -8.44 -12.48
C VAL A 256 15.97 -8.63 -10.97
N CYS A 257 15.82 -9.87 -10.50
CA CYS A 257 15.70 -10.15 -9.07
C CYS A 257 16.95 -9.72 -8.30
N ARG A 258 18.16 -10.03 -8.83
CA ARG A 258 19.41 -9.60 -8.19
C ARG A 258 19.47 -8.07 -8.05
N ARG A 259 19.09 -7.34 -9.09
CA ARG A 259 19.08 -5.87 -9.06
C ARG A 259 18.06 -5.31 -8.07
N ALA A 260 16.90 -5.95 -7.94
CA ALA A 260 15.91 -5.57 -6.93
C ALA A 260 16.45 -5.76 -5.50
N LEU A 261 17.14 -6.87 -5.25
CA LEU A 261 17.82 -7.10 -3.98
C LEU A 261 18.92 -6.07 -3.72
N ASP A 262 19.72 -5.71 -4.72
CA ASP A 262 20.72 -4.62 -4.62
C ASP A 262 20.03 -3.31 -4.18
N ILE A 263 18.93 -2.93 -4.86
CA ILE A 263 18.16 -1.70 -4.57
C ILE A 263 17.63 -1.69 -3.13
N ALA A 264 17.00 -2.78 -2.68
CA ALA A 264 16.47 -2.88 -1.32
C ALA A 264 17.60 -2.81 -0.29
N TYR A 265 18.67 -3.56 -0.53
CA TYR A 265 19.79 -3.68 0.40
C TYR A 265 20.58 -2.38 0.54
N ASP A 266 20.78 -1.64 -0.55
CA ASP A 266 21.42 -0.33 -0.53
C ASP A 266 20.53 0.74 0.17
N ALA A 267 19.22 0.51 0.24
CA ALA A 267 18.29 1.30 1.04
C ALA A 267 18.21 0.85 2.53
N GLY A 268 18.97 -0.19 2.93
CA GLY A 268 18.96 -0.74 4.28
C GLY A 268 17.86 -1.76 4.56
N LEU A 269 17.19 -2.28 3.54
CA LEU A 269 16.13 -3.27 3.65
C LEU A 269 16.63 -4.66 3.27
N PHE A 270 16.26 -5.67 4.06
CA PHE A 270 16.48 -7.06 3.73
C PHE A 270 15.28 -7.66 2.99
N THR A 271 15.53 -8.48 1.98
CA THR A 271 14.48 -9.06 1.14
C THR A 271 14.11 -10.47 1.60
N ILE A 272 12.81 -10.71 1.67
CA ILE A 272 12.20 -12.04 1.78
C ILE A 272 11.61 -12.33 0.40
N LEU A 273 12.06 -13.40 -0.25
CA LEU A 273 11.78 -13.62 -1.67
C LEU A 273 10.92 -14.87 -1.87
N TYR A 274 9.77 -14.70 -2.52
CA TYR A 274 8.97 -15.81 -2.99
C TYR A 274 9.65 -16.54 -4.16
N VAL A 275 9.63 -17.87 -4.13
CA VAL A 275 10.22 -18.74 -5.17
C VAL A 275 9.15 -19.43 -6.00
N GLY A 276 8.00 -19.79 -5.44
CA GLY A 276 6.96 -20.57 -6.11
C GLY A 276 5.66 -19.80 -6.40
N ASN A 277 4.66 -20.58 -6.83
CA ASN A 277 3.60 -20.19 -7.76
C ASN A 277 2.78 -18.93 -7.40
N ASP A 278 2.78 -17.97 -8.33
CA ASP A 278 1.90 -16.78 -8.32
C ASP A 278 0.58 -16.99 -9.08
N ALA A 279 0.45 -18.07 -9.89
CA ALA A 279 -0.69 -18.27 -10.79
C ALA A 279 -1.81 -19.15 -10.20
N GLU A 280 -1.47 -20.12 -9.33
CA GLU A 280 -2.45 -20.96 -8.63
C GLU A 280 -2.34 -20.68 -7.13
N ALA A 281 -3.01 -19.61 -6.68
CA ALA A 281 -3.11 -19.32 -5.25
C ALA A 281 -3.53 -20.60 -4.51
N HIS A 282 -2.79 -20.97 -3.46
CA HIS A 282 -3.07 -22.07 -2.55
C HIS A 282 -2.68 -23.50 -2.95
N ARG A 283 -2.28 -23.82 -4.18
CA ARG A 283 -1.79 -25.18 -4.53
C ARG A 283 -0.34 -25.17 -5.01
N PRO A 284 0.47 -26.16 -4.62
CA PRO A 284 1.86 -26.21 -5.04
C PRO A 284 1.94 -26.55 -6.54
N ALA A 285 2.85 -25.87 -7.25
CA ALA A 285 3.14 -26.17 -8.65
C ALA A 285 4.65 -26.41 -8.85
N PRO A 286 5.05 -27.12 -9.93
CA PRO A 286 6.45 -27.35 -10.25
C PRO A 286 7.24 -26.05 -10.46
N LEU A 287 8.43 -25.96 -9.87
CA LEU A 287 9.36 -24.87 -10.16
C LEU A 287 9.94 -24.99 -11.57
N THR A 288 9.59 -24.02 -12.42
CA THR A 288 10.18 -23.83 -13.76
C THR A 288 11.69 -23.50 -13.70
N GLU A 289 12.37 -23.62 -14.84
CA GLU A 289 13.78 -23.21 -15.00
C GLU A 289 14.02 -21.75 -14.59
N LYS A 290 13.03 -20.88 -14.81
CA LYS A 290 13.12 -19.46 -14.46
C LYS A 290 13.16 -19.23 -12.95
N HIS A 291 12.36 -19.97 -12.18
CA HIS A 291 12.46 -19.93 -10.71
C HIS A 291 13.84 -20.39 -10.24
N ARG A 292 14.37 -21.47 -10.83
CA ARG A 292 15.70 -21.98 -10.51
C ARG A 292 16.80 -20.97 -10.86
N ALA A 293 16.66 -20.25 -11.97
CA ALA A 293 17.56 -19.18 -12.38
C ALA A 293 17.54 -17.99 -11.41
N ILE A 294 16.38 -17.61 -10.88
CA ILE A 294 16.27 -16.61 -9.81
C ILE A 294 17.05 -17.07 -8.58
N VAL A 295 16.78 -18.28 -8.10
CA VAL A 295 17.46 -18.84 -6.92
C VAL A 295 18.97 -18.86 -7.11
N ALA A 296 19.45 -19.36 -8.25
CA ALA A 296 20.87 -19.39 -8.57
C ALA A 296 21.52 -18.00 -8.56
N ALA A 297 20.81 -16.97 -9.03
CA ALA A 297 21.33 -15.60 -9.11
C ALA A 297 21.40 -14.89 -7.75
N VAL A 298 20.53 -15.22 -6.79
CA VAL A 298 20.37 -14.43 -5.56
C VAL A 298 20.59 -15.17 -4.25
N LYS A 299 20.75 -16.50 -4.25
CA LYS A 299 20.91 -17.32 -3.04
C LYS A 299 21.99 -16.84 -2.06
N ASN A 300 23.09 -16.31 -2.59
CA ASN A 300 24.23 -15.84 -1.79
C ASN A 300 24.20 -14.33 -1.57
N HIS A 301 23.14 -13.64 -2.00
CA HIS A 301 23.04 -12.20 -1.85
C HIS A 301 22.94 -11.82 -0.35
N PRO A 302 23.75 -10.87 0.15
CA PRO A 302 23.74 -10.50 1.57
C PRO A 302 22.42 -9.87 2.02
N GLY A 303 21.74 -9.16 1.13
CA GLY A 303 20.41 -8.61 1.38
C GLY A 303 19.27 -9.64 1.35
N LEU A 304 19.51 -10.88 0.91
CA LEU A 304 18.49 -11.94 1.00
C LEU A 304 18.42 -12.47 2.43
N LEU A 305 17.28 -12.31 3.08
CA LEU A 305 17.03 -12.82 4.41
C LEU A 305 16.65 -14.30 4.38
N ARG A 306 15.70 -14.65 3.51
CA ARG A 306 15.11 -16.00 3.41
C ARG A 306 14.27 -16.20 2.15
N TRP A 307 13.81 -17.43 1.96
CA TRP A 307 12.87 -17.83 0.91
C TRP A 307 11.46 -18.03 1.44
N GLU A 308 10.48 -17.76 0.59
CA GLU A 308 9.09 -18.19 0.77
C GLU A 308 8.72 -19.11 -0.39
N LEU A 309 8.42 -20.39 -0.12
CA LEU A 309 8.25 -21.33 -1.22
C LEU A 309 6.88 -21.17 -1.90
N TYR A 310 5.80 -20.99 -1.14
CA TYR A 310 4.45 -20.81 -1.70
C TYR A 310 3.66 -19.72 -0.99
N ASN A 311 2.76 -19.09 -1.75
CA ASN A 311 1.75 -18.18 -1.26
C ASN A 311 0.52 -18.99 -0.77
N GLN A 312 0.27 -18.96 0.55
CA GLN A 312 -0.95 -19.45 1.20
C GLN A 312 -1.34 -20.92 0.93
N LEU A 313 -0.43 -21.86 1.18
CA LEU A 313 -0.62 -23.29 0.89
C LEU A 313 -1.91 -23.87 1.52
N THR A 314 -2.74 -24.57 0.74
CA THR A 314 -4.00 -25.20 1.20
C THR A 314 -3.75 -26.39 2.13
N ALA A 315 -4.75 -26.74 2.96
CA ALA A 315 -4.66 -27.87 3.90
C ALA A 315 -4.71 -29.23 3.21
N GLU A 316 -5.55 -29.31 2.17
CA GLU A 316 -5.95 -30.56 1.53
C GLU A 316 -5.04 -30.84 0.34
N LEU A 317 -3.75 -31.05 0.63
CA LEU A 317 -2.79 -31.49 -0.36
C LEU A 317 -2.92 -33.00 -0.57
N SER A 318 -3.04 -33.41 -1.83
CA SER A 318 -2.89 -34.80 -2.24
C SER A 318 -1.49 -35.33 -1.90
N ALA A 319 -1.32 -36.65 -1.89
CA ALA A 319 -0.01 -37.26 -1.65
C ALA A 319 1.06 -36.81 -2.67
N ALA A 320 0.66 -36.55 -3.92
CA ALA A 320 1.55 -36.05 -4.96
C ALA A 320 1.98 -34.61 -4.68
N GLU A 321 1.06 -33.75 -4.25
CA GLU A 321 1.36 -32.36 -3.88
C GLU A 321 2.24 -32.28 -2.64
N ARG A 322 1.96 -33.06 -1.59
CA ARG A 322 2.84 -33.10 -0.40
C ARG A 322 4.26 -33.53 -0.75
N ARG A 323 4.39 -34.53 -1.63
CA ARG A 323 5.69 -34.97 -2.14
C ARG A 323 6.39 -33.83 -2.90
N MET A 324 5.68 -33.11 -3.76
CA MET A 324 6.21 -31.97 -4.48
C MET A 324 6.71 -30.86 -3.54
N VAL A 325 5.93 -30.50 -2.52
CA VAL A 325 6.34 -29.50 -1.50
C VAL A 325 7.65 -29.93 -0.85
N ARG A 326 7.72 -31.18 -0.38
CA ARG A 326 8.92 -31.73 0.25
C ARG A 326 10.13 -31.70 -0.68
N GLU A 327 9.99 -32.20 -1.91
CA GLU A 327 11.09 -32.23 -2.90
C GLU A 327 11.60 -30.83 -3.22
N GLN A 328 10.72 -29.83 -3.28
CA GLN A 328 11.12 -28.44 -3.52
C GLN A 328 11.77 -27.77 -2.30
N THR A 329 11.30 -28.09 -1.09
CA THR A 329 11.96 -27.69 0.16
C THR A 329 13.36 -28.29 0.27
N ASP A 330 13.50 -29.60 0.04
CA ASP A 330 14.78 -30.32 0.06
C ASP A 330 15.75 -29.73 -0.99
N TRP A 331 15.24 -29.43 -2.19
CA TRP A 331 16.03 -28.76 -3.22
C TRP A 331 16.51 -27.38 -2.78
N LEU A 332 15.64 -26.52 -2.22
CA LEU A 332 16.04 -25.19 -1.74
C LEU A 332 17.13 -25.27 -0.67
N HIS A 333 16.98 -26.18 0.30
CA HIS A 333 18.00 -26.44 1.31
C HIS A 333 19.32 -26.93 0.71
N SER A 334 19.28 -27.74 -0.36
CA SER A 334 20.49 -28.22 -1.01
C SER A 334 21.28 -27.13 -1.75
N VAL A 335 20.61 -26.04 -2.16
CA VAL A 335 21.24 -25.00 -2.97
C VAL A 335 21.49 -23.70 -2.21
N SER A 336 20.92 -23.50 -1.03
CA SER A 336 20.95 -22.25 -0.27
C SER A 336 20.94 -22.49 1.25
N ASP A 337 21.80 -21.77 1.97
CA ASP A 337 21.83 -21.79 3.44
C ASP A 337 20.77 -20.86 4.09
N LYS A 338 20.05 -20.07 3.28
CA LYS A 338 18.98 -19.20 3.77
C LYS A 338 17.77 -20.00 4.27
N PRO A 339 17.09 -19.57 5.34
CA PRO A 339 15.87 -20.22 5.82
C PRO A 339 14.79 -20.32 4.74
N VAL A 340 13.95 -21.34 4.86
CA VAL A 340 12.77 -21.53 4.01
C VAL A 340 11.54 -21.36 4.88
N GLY A 341 10.68 -20.42 4.49
CA GLY A 341 9.37 -20.18 5.08
C GLY A 341 8.24 -20.67 4.19
N MET A 342 7.06 -20.78 4.81
CA MET A 342 5.82 -21.07 4.13
C MET A 342 4.66 -20.28 4.72
N GLU A 343 3.81 -19.71 3.87
CA GLU A 343 2.54 -19.13 4.31
C GLU A 343 1.43 -20.17 4.31
N ILE A 344 0.70 -20.28 5.42
CA ILE A 344 -0.39 -21.25 5.63
C ILE A 344 -1.65 -20.54 6.13
N VAL A 345 -2.73 -20.66 5.36
CA VAL A 345 -4.03 -20.05 5.66
C VAL A 345 -5.05 -21.13 5.97
N TRP A 346 -5.73 -21.04 7.12
CA TRP A 346 -6.71 -22.03 7.56
C TRP A 346 -8.09 -21.45 7.90
N GLY A 347 -8.48 -20.38 7.21
CA GLY A 347 -9.82 -19.80 7.24
C GLY A 347 -9.96 -18.63 8.21
N HIS A 348 -10.65 -17.58 7.75
CA HIS A 348 -10.68 -16.24 8.37
C HIS A 348 -11.48 -16.15 9.67
N ASP A 349 -12.34 -17.14 9.96
CA ASP A 349 -13.16 -17.17 11.18
C ASP A 349 -12.74 -18.28 12.18
N MET A 350 -11.68 -19.04 11.87
CA MET A 350 -11.25 -20.14 12.73
C MET A 350 -10.14 -19.72 13.70
N GLY A 351 -10.38 -19.85 15.01
CA GLY A 351 -9.37 -19.52 16.04
C GLY A 351 -8.36 -20.63 16.28
N GLN A 352 -8.69 -21.85 15.86
CA GLN A 352 -7.84 -23.04 15.97
C GLN A 352 -7.66 -23.66 14.59
N PRO A 353 -6.45 -24.07 14.21
CA PRO A 353 -6.22 -24.73 12.94
C PRO A 353 -6.93 -26.09 12.89
N PRO A 354 -7.60 -26.43 11.78
CA PRO A 354 -8.12 -27.79 11.55
C PRO A 354 -7.02 -28.85 11.67
N ALA A 355 -7.38 -30.08 12.07
CA ALA A 355 -6.41 -31.16 12.25
C ALA A 355 -5.53 -31.41 11.02
N ALA A 356 -6.09 -31.32 9.81
CA ALA A 356 -5.34 -31.45 8.56
C ALA A 356 -4.25 -30.37 8.39
N LYS A 357 -4.52 -29.14 8.85
CA LYS A 357 -3.55 -28.04 8.85
C LYS A 357 -2.46 -28.24 9.88
N VAL A 358 -2.82 -28.70 11.09
CA VAL A 358 -1.83 -29.07 12.11
C VAL A 358 -0.90 -30.16 11.61
N ALA A 359 -1.44 -31.18 10.93
CA ALA A 359 -0.65 -32.24 10.32
C ALA A 359 0.32 -31.68 9.25
N LEU A 360 -0.18 -30.82 8.34
CA LEU A 360 0.67 -30.17 7.35
C LEU A 360 1.78 -29.32 7.99
N MET A 361 1.48 -28.55 9.04
CA MET A 361 2.48 -27.75 9.76
C MET A 361 3.55 -28.62 10.41
N ARG A 362 3.17 -29.75 11.01
CA ARG A 362 4.13 -30.71 11.57
C ARG A 362 5.01 -31.34 10.50
N ASP A 363 4.43 -31.69 9.34
CA ASP A 363 5.18 -32.19 8.19
C ASP A 363 6.21 -31.14 7.74
N LEU A 364 5.80 -29.89 7.53
CA LEU A 364 6.67 -28.79 7.12
C LEU A 364 7.83 -28.56 8.10
N LEU A 365 7.54 -28.53 9.41
CA LEU A 365 8.56 -28.42 10.46
C LEU A 365 9.55 -29.59 10.39
N SER A 366 9.06 -30.81 10.16
CA SER A 366 9.92 -31.99 10.01
C SER A 366 10.80 -31.96 8.75
N TRP A 367 10.40 -31.20 7.73
CA TRP A 367 11.16 -30.97 6.50
C TRP A 367 12.11 -29.76 6.59
N GLY A 368 12.18 -29.10 7.75
CA GLY A 368 13.10 -27.97 7.98
C GLY A 368 12.49 -26.58 7.75
N VAL A 369 11.20 -26.48 7.42
CA VAL A 369 10.46 -25.21 7.33
C VAL A 369 10.13 -24.75 8.74
N ARG A 370 10.96 -23.87 9.31
CA ARG A 370 10.81 -23.36 10.69
C ARG A 370 9.88 -22.17 10.81
N ASP A 371 9.74 -21.44 9.71
CA ASP A 371 8.95 -20.24 9.64
C ASP A 371 7.62 -20.52 8.97
N ILE A 372 6.55 -20.45 9.76
CA ILE A 372 5.19 -20.63 9.26
C ILE A 372 4.49 -19.29 9.41
N ALA A 373 4.27 -18.64 8.27
CA ALA A 373 3.47 -17.44 8.24
C ALA A 373 1.99 -17.78 8.31
N HIS A 374 1.28 -17.06 9.18
CA HIS A 374 -0.17 -17.09 9.21
C HIS A 374 -0.71 -15.76 8.72
N ASP A 375 -1.80 -15.85 7.98
CA ASP A 375 -2.38 -14.73 7.29
C ASP A 375 -3.58 -14.13 8.03
N TYR A 376 -3.79 -12.85 7.74
CA TYR A 376 -4.93 -11.99 8.04
C TYR A 376 -5.31 -11.83 9.53
N ALA A 377 -5.13 -10.61 10.04
CA ALA A 377 -5.98 -10.12 11.11
C ALA A 377 -7.44 -10.04 10.59
N PRO A 378 -8.45 -10.56 11.30
CA PRO A 378 -9.85 -10.38 10.95
C PRO A 378 -10.26 -8.92 11.23
N ILE A 379 -9.85 -7.98 10.37
CA ILE A 379 -10.34 -6.61 10.39
C ILE A 379 -10.78 -6.24 8.99
N GLY A 380 -12.10 -6.08 8.85
CA GLY A 380 -12.72 -5.49 7.67
C GLY A 380 -12.74 -6.46 6.50
N GLY A 381 -13.96 -6.68 6.00
CA GLY A 381 -14.31 -7.35 4.75
C GLY A 381 -14.06 -8.83 4.56
N TRP A 382 -13.73 -9.56 5.62
CA TRP A 382 -14.00 -11.00 5.69
C TRP A 382 -15.01 -11.36 6.79
N SER A 383 -15.22 -10.48 7.77
CA SER A 383 -16.18 -10.66 8.84
C SER A 383 -16.66 -9.31 9.38
N ASP A 384 -17.97 -9.18 9.60
CA ASP A 384 -18.60 -8.00 10.25
C ASP A 384 -18.17 -7.79 11.71
N LYS A 385 -17.45 -8.75 12.31
CA LYS A 385 -17.03 -8.73 13.71
C LYS A 385 -15.52 -8.70 13.82
N HIS A 386 -14.98 -7.57 14.25
CA HIS A 386 -13.56 -7.40 14.58
C HIS A 386 -13.19 -8.16 15.87
N ASP A 387 -13.07 -9.50 15.81
CA ASP A 387 -12.57 -10.29 16.94
C ASP A 387 -11.06 -10.55 16.83
N LEU A 388 -10.25 -9.56 17.20
CA LEU A 388 -8.79 -9.71 17.22
C LEU A 388 -8.29 -10.72 18.27
N SER A 389 -9.13 -11.12 19.24
CA SER A 389 -8.78 -12.21 20.15
C SER A 389 -8.72 -13.56 19.42
N LEU A 390 -9.44 -13.72 18.31
CA LEU A 390 -9.34 -14.88 17.42
C LEU A 390 -7.95 -15.03 16.83
N TRP A 391 -7.34 -13.90 16.50
CA TRP A 391 -6.03 -13.85 15.87
C TRP A 391 -4.90 -14.10 16.87
N GLU A 392 -5.05 -13.63 18.10
CA GLU A 392 -4.18 -14.04 19.19
C GLU A 392 -4.19 -15.58 19.38
N ARG A 393 -5.38 -16.21 19.37
CA ARG A 393 -5.50 -17.68 19.46
C ARG A 393 -4.75 -18.42 18.35
N ARG A 394 -4.74 -17.86 17.14
CA ARG A 394 -4.03 -18.43 15.98
C ARG A 394 -2.52 -18.40 16.13
N ILE A 395 -1.97 -17.25 16.53
CA ILE A 395 -0.53 -17.11 16.77
C ILE A 395 -0.11 -18.03 17.93
N ASN A 396 -0.92 -18.12 18.99
CA ASN A 396 -0.67 -19.05 20.09
C ASN A 396 -0.64 -20.52 19.63
N ALA A 397 -1.53 -20.92 18.72
CA ALA A 397 -1.53 -22.28 18.15
C ALA A 397 -0.23 -22.61 17.37
N LEU A 398 0.40 -21.61 16.74
CA LEU A 398 1.71 -21.79 16.10
C LEU A 398 2.83 -22.02 17.12
N HIS A 399 2.78 -21.32 18.26
CA HIS A 399 3.75 -21.51 19.35
C HIS A 399 3.68 -22.92 19.93
N GLU A 400 2.47 -23.50 20.07
CA GLU A 400 2.29 -24.89 20.52
C GLU A 400 2.94 -25.92 19.58
N LEU A 401 3.19 -25.55 18.33
CA LEU A 401 3.86 -26.38 17.33
C LEU A 401 5.37 -26.11 17.26
N ASN A 402 5.93 -25.25 18.10
CA ASN A 402 7.32 -24.76 18.01
C ASN A 402 7.64 -24.06 16.67
N ALA A 403 6.63 -23.53 15.98
CA ALA A 403 6.84 -22.69 14.80
C ALA A 403 7.19 -21.26 15.22
N GLN A 404 7.99 -20.55 14.42
CA GLN A 404 8.14 -19.10 14.57
C GLN A 404 6.93 -18.42 13.91
N PRO A 405 6.09 -17.69 14.66
CA PRO A 405 4.89 -17.10 14.10
C PRO A 405 5.19 -15.77 13.43
N TRP A 406 4.69 -15.61 12.22
CA TRP A 406 4.75 -14.38 11.48
C TRP A 406 3.36 -13.77 11.38
N ALA A 407 3.32 -12.44 11.38
CA ALA A 407 2.10 -11.69 11.18
C ALA A 407 2.16 -10.90 9.88
N VAL A 408 1.17 -11.14 9.02
CA VAL A 408 0.84 -10.26 7.92
C VAL A 408 -0.24 -9.29 8.40
N LEU A 409 0.05 -7.99 8.31
CA LEU A 409 -0.79 -6.89 8.74
C LEU A 409 -1.38 -6.23 7.50
N GLN A 410 -2.70 -6.11 7.43
CA GLN A 410 -3.33 -5.56 6.23
C GLN A 410 -3.50 -4.05 6.34
N ALA A 411 -3.00 -3.33 5.33
CA ALA A 411 -3.36 -1.94 5.10
C ALA A 411 -4.53 -1.78 4.12
N HIS A 412 -5.27 -2.85 3.81
CA HIS A 412 -6.45 -2.82 2.94
C HIS A 412 -7.35 -4.04 3.14
N VAL A 413 -8.60 -3.93 2.70
CA VAL A 413 -9.59 -5.00 2.72
C VAL A 413 -9.97 -5.37 1.27
N PRO A 414 -9.67 -6.59 0.80
CA PRO A 414 -9.80 -6.89 -0.63
C PRO A 414 -11.21 -7.29 -1.12
N PHE A 415 -12.21 -7.54 -0.26
CA PHE A 415 -13.42 -8.28 -0.68
C PHE A 415 -14.80 -7.69 -0.34
N GLU A 416 -14.98 -6.85 0.70
CA GLU A 416 -16.26 -6.18 1.00
C GLU A 416 -16.14 -4.65 0.93
N GLY A 417 -16.10 -4.14 -0.29
CA GLY A 417 -15.88 -2.72 -0.55
C GLY A 417 -14.44 -2.27 -0.21
N PRO A 418 -13.94 -1.20 -0.82
CA PRO A 418 -12.60 -0.68 -0.53
C PRO A 418 -12.61 0.04 0.82
N THR A 419 -12.69 -0.71 1.92
CA THR A 419 -12.45 -0.16 3.25
C THR A 419 -10.95 -0.22 3.53
N LEU A 420 -10.36 0.95 3.74
CA LEU A 420 -8.97 1.07 4.15
C LEU A 420 -8.96 1.16 5.67
N PRO A 421 -8.15 0.35 6.37
CA PRO A 421 -8.04 0.44 7.82
C PRO A 421 -7.48 1.81 8.19
N THR A 422 -8.09 2.43 9.18
CA THR A 422 -7.59 3.64 9.83
C THR A 422 -6.24 3.37 10.49
N ARG A 423 -5.51 4.45 10.81
CA ARG A 423 -4.26 4.37 11.58
C ARG A 423 -4.43 3.66 12.92
N ALA A 424 -5.56 3.89 13.60
CA ALA A 424 -5.85 3.25 14.88
C ALA A 424 -6.06 1.74 14.74
N GLU A 425 -6.73 1.29 13.67
CA GLU A 425 -6.90 -0.13 13.38
C GLU A 425 -5.57 -0.81 13.03
N LEU A 426 -4.72 -0.17 12.22
CA LEU A 426 -3.36 -0.68 11.94
C LEU A 426 -2.52 -0.83 13.21
N ARG A 427 -2.54 0.20 14.07
CA ARG A 427 -1.89 0.16 15.39
C ARG A 427 -2.44 -0.98 16.24
N ASN A 428 -3.75 -1.21 16.18
CA ASN A 428 -4.39 -2.26 16.97
C ASN A 428 -3.98 -3.65 16.54
N GLN A 429 -3.94 -3.91 15.23
CA GLN A 429 -3.40 -5.15 14.69
C GLN A 429 -1.97 -5.39 15.20
N PHE A 430 -1.09 -4.40 15.10
CA PHE A 430 0.29 -4.55 15.58
C PHE A 430 0.36 -4.95 17.07
N TRP A 431 -0.39 -4.27 17.94
CA TRP A 431 -0.34 -4.57 19.38
C TRP A 431 -0.94 -5.93 19.73
N TRP A 432 -1.97 -6.39 19.02
CA TRP A 432 -2.48 -7.75 19.17
C TRP A 432 -1.45 -8.81 18.73
N CYS A 433 -0.69 -8.59 17.66
CA CYS A 433 0.43 -9.45 17.30
C CYS A 433 1.53 -9.50 18.36
N VAL A 434 1.89 -8.33 18.90
CA VAL A 434 2.90 -8.21 19.97
C VAL A 434 2.46 -9.01 21.19
N ALA A 435 1.19 -8.87 21.58
CA ALA A 435 0.60 -9.59 22.70
C ALA A 435 0.60 -11.11 22.48
N ALA A 436 0.33 -11.55 21.25
CA ALA A 436 0.34 -12.96 20.87
C ALA A 436 1.75 -13.55 20.70
N GLY A 437 2.77 -12.71 20.50
CA GLY A 437 4.16 -13.15 20.38
C GLY A 437 4.68 -13.32 18.96
N ALA A 438 4.09 -12.65 17.98
CA ALA A 438 4.61 -12.60 16.61
C ALA A 438 6.09 -12.17 16.58
N GLN A 439 6.88 -12.82 15.71
CA GLN A 439 8.32 -12.58 15.54
C GLN A 439 8.67 -12.04 14.15
N ALA A 440 7.66 -11.66 13.36
CA ALA A 440 7.79 -10.90 12.12
C ALA A 440 6.48 -10.16 11.83
N PHE A 441 6.58 -9.01 11.18
CA PHE A 441 5.46 -8.09 10.91
C PHE A 441 5.59 -7.53 9.49
N HIS A 442 4.63 -7.84 8.63
CA HIS A 442 4.63 -7.38 7.25
C HIS A 442 3.36 -6.65 6.89
N PHE A 443 3.46 -5.36 6.61
CA PHE A 443 2.33 -4.53 6.19
C PHE A 443 2.10 -4.67 4.69
N GLU A 444 0.91 -5.09 4.31
CA GLU A 444 0.55 -5.22 2.91
C GLU A 444 0.18 -3.86 2.30
N VAL A 445 1.02 -3.36 1.40
CA VAL A 445 0.97 -1.94 0.95
C VAL A 445 0.24 -1.71 -0.38
N ALA A 446 -0.56 -2.67 -0.86
CA ALA A 446 -1.31 -2.55 -2.11
C ALA A 446 -2.26 -1.32 -2.18
N TYR A 447 -2.51 -0.64 -1.07
CA TYR A 447 -3.30 0.60 -1.05
C TYR A 447 -2.65 1.72 -0.24
N SER A 448 -1.37 1.60 0.12
CA SER A 448 -0.64 2.62 0.90
C SER A 448 0.09 3.65 0.04
N PHE A 449 0.11 3.42 -1.28
CA PHE A 449 0.59 4.36 -2.29
C PHE A 449 -0.57 4.76 -3.19
N ASN A 450 -0.49 5.95 -3.77
CA ASN A 450 -1.41 6.42 -4.79
C ASN A 450 -1.38 5.45 -5.99
N TYR A 451 -2.33 4.51 -5.91
CA TYR A 451 -2.70 3.39 -6.76
C TYR A 451 -1.68 2.26 -7.00
N PHE A 452 -1.85 1.17 -6.24
CA PHE A 452 -1.51 -0.19 -6.64
C PHE A 452 -2.82 -0.88 -7.10
N SER A 453 -2.81 -1.34 -8.36
CA SER A 453 -3.71 -2.31 -9.03
C SER A 453 -5.21 -2.37 -8.71
N ASN A 454 -6.03 -2.00 -9.71
CA ASN A 454 -6.88 -2.98 -10.38
C ASN A 454 -7.25 -2.50 -11.80
N ARG A 455 -7.01 -3.34 -12.83
CA ARG A 455 -7.48 -3.21 -14.23
C ARG A 455 -6.80 -2.21 -15.18
N GLY A 456 -5.48 -2.31 -15.34
CA GLY A 456 -4.83 -1.99 -16.63
C GLY A 456 -4.61 -0.51 -16.99
N LEU A 457 -4.72 0.42 -16.05
CA LEU A 457 -4.29 1.81 -16.22
C LEU A 457 -3.17 2.10 -15.21
N LEU A 458 -1.94 2.03 -15.71
CA LEU A 458 -0.70 2.13 -14.94
C LEU A 458 -0.25 3.60 -14.86
N THR A 459 -0.76 4.36 -13.89
CA THR A 459 -0.12 5.61 -13.47
C THR A 459 0.46 5.43 -12.07
N TRP A 460 1.75 5.11 -12.02
CA TRP A 460 2.55 4.92 -10.82
C TRP A 460 3.09 6.28 -10.35
N THR A 461 2.28 7.09 -9.68
CA THR A 461 2.83 8.27 -9.00
C THR A 461 3.64 7.84 -7.78
N LEU A 462 3.34 6.68 -7.18
CA LEU A 462 4.05 6.09 -6.02
C LEU A 462 4.23 7.07 -4.84
N ASP A 463 3.41 8.11 -4.79
CA ASP A 463 3.33 8.96 -3.62
C ASP A 463 2.62 8.19 -2.51
N PRO A 464 3.15 8.16 -1.28
CA PRO A 464 2.40 7.74 -0.10
C PRO A 464 0.98 8.32 -0.10
N CYS A 465 -0.02 7.50 0.22
CA CYS A 465 -1.34 8.04 0.51
C CYS A 465 -1.23 9.00 1.72
N PRO A 466 -1.72 10.25 1.62
CA PRO A 466 -1.57 11.24 2.69
C PRO A 466 -2.51 11.01 3.89
N ASP A 467 -2.92 9.77 4.13
CA ASP A 467 -3.84 9.38 5.20
C ASP A 467 -3.12 8.97 6.51
N GLY A 468 -1.80 9.09 6.54
CA GLY A 468 -0.99 8.86 7.73
C GLY A 468 -0.70 7.39 8.03
N ARG A 469 -1.10 6.44 7.17
CA ARG A 469 -0.90 5.01 7.44
C ARG A 469 0.56 4.59 7.34
N LEU A 470 1.32 5.10 6.37
CA LEU A 470 2.76 4.80 6.30
C LEU A 470 3.53 5.46 7.46
N GLU A 471 3.13 6.65 7.88
CA GLU A 471 3.63 7.31 9.08
C GLU A 471 3.35 6.46 10.32
N GLU A 472 2.14 5.89 10.42
CA GLU A 472 1.81 4.95 11.49
C GLU A 472 2.70 3.70 11.43
N VAL A 473 2.91 3.10 10.25
CA VAL A 473 3.85 2.00 10.07
C VAL A 473 5.26 2.38 10.54
N GLY A 474 5.70 3.61 10.27
CA GLY A 474 6.99 4.13 10.74
C GLY A 474 7.08 4.28 12.26
N GLU A 475 6.01 4.75 12.90
CA GLU A 475 5.91 4.77 14.36
C GLU A 475 5.94 3.36 14.96
N LEU A 476 5.22 2.42 14.36
CA LEU A 476 5.22 1.02 14.78
C LEU A 476 6.59 0.36 14.59
N ALA A 477 7.34 0.73 13.54
CA ALA A 477 8.71 0.28 13.35
C ALA A 477 9.62 0.73 14.51
N ARG A 478 9.42 1.96 15.00
CA ARG A 478 10.13 2.48 16.19
C ARG A 478 9.74 1.73 17.45
N VAL A 479 8.45 1.48 17.66
CA VAL A 479 7.95 0.67 18.79
C VAL A 479 8.55 -0.74 18.76
N MET A 480 8.57 -1.37 17.59
CA MET A 480 9.10 -2.72 17.41
C MET A 480 10.58 -2.80 17.81
N ARG A 481 11.41 -1.81 17.47
CA ARG A 481 12.82 -1.78 17.90
C ARG A 481 12.98 -1.81 19.42
N SER A 482 12.13 -1.11 20.16
CA SER A 482 12.13 -1.14 21.63
C SER A 482 11.66 -2.48 22.19
N LEU A 483 10.70 -3.14 21.51
CA LEU A 483 10.13 -4.40 21.94
C LEU A 483 10.94 -5.63 21.52
N GLU A 484 11.84 -5.53 20.54
CA GLU A 484 12.61 -6.66 19.99
C GLU A 484 13.29 -7.52 21.07
N PRO A 485 14.02 -6.96 22.06
CA PRO A 485 14.66 -7.76 23.09
C PRO A 485 13.66 -8.58 23.92
N ILE A 486 12.44 -8.07 24.07
CA ILE A 486 11.37 -8.73 24.80
C ILE A 486 10.75 -9.84 23.95
N LEU A 487 10.34 -9.55 22.71
CA LEU A 487 9.66 -10.55 21.88
C LEU A 487 10.55 -11.76 21.56
N LEU A 488 11.87 -11.54 21.42
CA LEU A 488 12.82 -12.61 21.12
C LEU A 488 13.16 -13.51 22.32
N LYS A 489 13.11 -12.97 23.53
CA LYS A 489 13.56 -13.68 24.74
C LYS A 489 12.42 -14.14 25.63
N SER A 490 11.26 -13.51 25.51
CA SER A 490 10.14 -13.76 26.41
C SER A 490 9.26 -14.89 25.92
N ARG A 491 8.79 -15.71 26.87
CA ARG A 491 7.71 -16.67 26.63
C ARG A 491 6.38 -16.09 27.12
N PRO A 492 5.25 -16.44 26.47
CA PRO A 492 3.94 -16.26 27.08
C PRO A 492 3.88 -16.98 28.42
N VAL A 493 3.21 -16.37 29.39
CA VAL A 493 2.93 -16.97 30.70
C VAL A 493 1.64 -17.80 30.58
N THR A 494 1.64 -19.00 31.15
CA THR A 494 0.49 -19.91 31.12
C THR A 494 -0.68 -19.35 31.94
N LYS A 495 -1.91 -19.80 31.67
CA LYS A 495 -3.09 -19.37 32.42
C LYS A 495 -2.95 -19.60 33.94
N GLN A 496 -2.38 -20.74 34.34
CA GLN A 496 -2.13 -21.08 35.75
C GLN A 496 -1.13 -20.12 36.39
N GLU A 497 -0.06 -19.77 35.68
CA GLU A 497 0.91 -18.78 36.15
C GLU A 497 0.26 -17.39 36.25
N VAL A 498 -0.55 -16.95 35.28
CA VAL A 498 -1.29 -15.67 35.35
C VAL A 498 -2.21 -15.63 36.58
N GLU A 499 -2.97 -16.70 36.83
CA GLU A 499 -3.84 -16.83 38.00
C GLU A 499 -3.05 -16.77 39.31
N PHE A 500 -1.89 -17.44 39.35
CA PHE A 500 -0.98 -17.40 40.49
C PHE A 500 -0.44 -15.98 40.74
N LEU A 501 -0.02 -15.27 39.70
CA LEU A 501 0.50 -13.91 39.81
C LEU A 501 -0.57 -12.91 40.28
N GLY A 502 -1.83 -13.16 39.94
CA GLY A 502 -2.97 -12.36 40.39
C GLY A 502 -3.05 -10.98 39.73
N VAL A 503 -2.44 -10.81 38.55
CA VAL A 503 -2.52 -9.56 37.78
C VAL A 503 -3.92 -9.40 37.21
N LYS A 504 -4.56 -8.26 37.47
CA LYS A 504 -5.94 -7.98 37.05
C LYS A 504 -6.10 -6.54 36.60
N LEU A 505 -6.99 -6.32 35.64
CA LEU A 505 -7.50 -4.99 35.33
C LEU A 505 -8.64 -4.68 36.31
N THR A 506 -8.50 -3.63 37.11
CA THR A 506 -9.53 -3.17 38.06
C THR A 506 -10.40 -2.06 37.46
N LYS A 507 -9.90 -1.40 36.39
CA LYS A 507 -10.65 -0.43 35.60
C LYS A 507 -10.27 -0.53 34.12
N GLY A 508 -11.27 -0.49 33.23
CA GLY A 508 -11.09 -0.57 31.78
C GLY A 508 -10.92 -1.99 31.25
N ASP A 509 -11.37 -3.01 31.99
CA ASP A 509 -11.32 -4.42 31.62
C ASP A 509 -12.23 -4.79 30.43
N ASP A 510 -13.33 -4.04 30.27
CA ASP A 510 -14.20 -4.08 29.09
C ASP A 510 -13.49 -3.58 27.82
N LYS A 511 -12.56 -2.63 27.98
CA LYS A 511 -11.90 -1.89 26.90
C LYS A 511 -10.43 -2.21 26.69
N ALA A 512 -9.81 -3.04 27.52
CA ALA A 512 -8.41 -3.41 27.37
C ALA A 512 -8.18 -4.87 27.77
N VAL A 513 -7.08 -5.43 27.27
CA VAL A 513 -6.58 -6.73 27.70
C VAL A 513 -5.16 -6.61 28.21
N VAL A 514 -4.80 -7.47 29.16
CA VAL A 514 -3.42 -7.64 29.64
C VAL A 514 -2.92 -9.04 29.29
N ARG A 515 -1.68 -9.12 28.80
CA ARG A 515 -0.91 -10.35 28.61
C ARG A 515 0.39 -10.25 29.38
N ILE A 516 0.82 -11.37 29.96
CA ILE A 516 2.05 -11.44 30.74
C ILE A 516 3.05 -12.25 29.95
N ARG A 517 4.27 -11.72 29.84
CA ARG A 517 5.41 -12.42 29.25
C ARG A 517 6.53 -12.49 30.27
N CYS A 518 7.24 -13.61 30.29
CA CYS A 518 8.34 -13.85 31.22
C CYS A 518 9.65 -13.88 30.44
N LEU A 519 10.61 -13.05 30.84
CA LEU A 519 11.97 -13.03 30.34
C LEU A 519 12.86 -14.02 31.13
N PRO A 520 14.02 -14.43 30.57
CA PRO A 520 15.01 -15.19 31.32
C PRO A 520 15.40 -14.46 32.61
N GLY A 521 15.39 -15.15 33.74
CA GLY A 521 15.61 -14.56 35.06
C GLY A 521 14.35 -14.04 35.77
N GLU A 522 13.16 -14.50 35.36
CA GLU A 522 11.85 -14.23 36.01
C GLU A 522 11.37 -12.77 35.96
N ILE A 523 11.97 -11.93 35.12
CA ILE A 523 11.49 -10.57 34.89
C ILE A 523 10.18 -10.64 34.09
N LEU A 524 9.12 -10.06 34.65
CA LEU A 524 7.80 -10.04 34.03
C LEU A 524 7.59 -8.76 33.25
N CYS A 525 7.05 -8.93 32.03
CA CYS A 525 6.58 -7.86 31.18
C CYS A 525 5.06 -7.96 31.01
N LEU A 526 4.36 -6.85 31.24
CA LEU A 526 2.92 -6.75 31.05
C LEU A 526 2.65 -6.02 29.73
N VAL A 527 2.02 -6.70 28.78
CA VAL A 527 1.57 -6.15 27.50
C VAL A 527 0.09 -5.83 27.60
N PHE A 528 -0.27 -4.56 27.45
CA PHE A 528 -1.63 -4.08 27.44
C PHE A 528 -2.04 -3.70 26.03
N VAL A 529 -3.26 -4.06 25.63
CA VAL A 529 -3.81 -3.74 24.31
C VAL A 529 -5.21 -3.15 24.46
N SER A 530 -5.47 -2.01 23.83
CA SER A 530 -6.80 -1.40 23.77
C SER A 530 -7.71 -2.23 22.86
N ARG A 531 -8.96 -2.42 23.26
CA ARG A 531 -10.05 -2.92 22.42
C ARG A 531 -10.80 -1.77 21.74
N ASP A 532 -10.68 -0.57 22.29
CA ASP A 532 -11.30 0.64 21.74
C ASP A 532 -10.34 1.27 20.72
N VAL A 533 -10.72 1.22 19.44
CA VAL A 533 -9.99 1.85 18.33
C VAL A 533 -10.34 3.33 18.17
N ASN A 534 -11.42 3.79 18.79
CA ASN A 534 -11.95 5.14 18.59
C ASN A 534 -11.55 6.10 19.71
N ALA A 535 -11.29 5.58 20.92
CA ALA A 535 -10.97 6.41 22.08
C ALA A 535 -9.77 5.86 22.87
N ALA A 536 -9.11 6.77 23.58
CA ALA A 536 -8.10 6.39 24.55
C ALA A 536 -8.75 5.67 25.73
N THR A 537 -8.08 4.65 26.24
CA THR A 537 -8.59 3.82 27.35
C THR A 537 -7.73 4.04 28.59
N ARG A 538 -8.33 4.61 29.64
CA ARG A 538 -7.69 4.68 30.95
C ARG A 538 -7.78 3.32 31.64
N VAL A 539 -6.62 2.76 31.97
CA VAL A 539 -6.49 1.44 32.56
C VAL A 539 -5.96 1.57 33.99
N GLU A 540 -6.52 0.78 34.90
CA GLU A 540 -5.96 0.53 36.22
C GLU A 540 -5.67 -0.96 36.36
N CYS A 541 -4.43 -1.29 36.73
CA CYS A 541 -3.98 -2.67 36.86
C CYS A 541 -3.49 -2.94 38.28
N SER A 542 -4.02 -3.99 38.90
CA SER A 542 -3.55 -4.54 40.17
C SER A 542 -2.59 -5.70 39.94
N LEU A 543 -1.51 -5.74 40.72
CA LEU A 543 -0.40 -6.68 40.57
C LEU A 543 -0.49 -7.92 41.49
N GLY A 544 -1.52 -8.02 42.32
CA GLY A 544 -1.77 -9.19 43.17
C GLY A 544 -0.56 -9.61 44.02
N ARG A 545 0.09 -10.72 43.64
CA ARG A 545 1.23 -11.29 44.37
C ARG A 545 2.58 -10.70 43.99
N LEU A 546 2.65 -9.91 42.92
CA LEU A 546 3.89 -9.27 42.49
C LEU A 546 4.23 -8.10 43.41
N ASN A 547 5.49 -8.05 43.81
CA ASN A 547 6.06 -6.95 44.59
C ASN A 547 6.89 -6.10 43.63
N ALA A 548 6.22 -5.21 42.90
CA ALA A 548 6.87 -4.19 42.10
C ALA A 548 6.64 -2.83 42.75
N SER A 549 7.71 -2.06 42.88
CA SER A 549 7.62 -0.67 43.33
C SER A 549 7.40 0.27 42.15
N LYS A 550 7.75 -0.18 40.94
CA LYS A 550 7.75 0.62 39.73
C LYS A 550 7.42 -0.22 38.51
N ALA A 551 6.69 0.38 37.57
CA ALA A 551 6.53 -0.12 36.22
C ALA A 551 7.27 0.82 35.25
N VAL A 552 8.02 0.28 34.30
CA VAL A 552 8.72 1.07 33.28
C VAL A 552 8.16 0.73 31.92
N ASP A 553 7.61 1.72 31.22
CA ASP A 553 7.20 1.57 29.83
C ASP A 553 8.44 1.28 28.98
N VAL A 554 8.46 0.11 28.37
CA VAL A 554 9.57 -0.38 27.54
C VAL A 554 9.73 0.49 26.28
N VAL A 555 8.64 1.03 25.76
CA VAL A 555 8.65 1.80 24.51
C VAL A 555 9.21 3.20 24.74
N THR A 556 8.80 3.86 25.83
CA THR A 556 9.14 5.26 26.11
C THR A 556 10.25 5.42 27.15
N GLY A 557 10.56 4.37 27.92
CA GLY A 557 11.41 4.44 29.11
C GLY A 557 10.75 5.15 30.31
N ALA A 558 9.50 5.59 30.17
CA ALA A 558 8.81 6.34 31.20
C ALA A 558 8.50 5.46 32.41
N ALA A 559 8.75 6.00 33.60
CA ALA A 559 8.45 5.37 34.86
C ALA A 559 7.01 5.67 35.30
N ILE A 560 6.31 4.65 35.78
CA ILE A 560 5.02 4.78 36.45
C ILE A 560 5.17 4.20 37.86
N SER A 561 4.88 5.03 38.86
CA SER A 561 4.89 4.60 40.25
C SER A 561 3.76 3.62 40.52
N VAL A 562 4.09 2.50 41.17
CA VAL A 562 3.09 1.57 41.70
C VAL A 562 2.68 2.06 43.07
N ARG A 563 1.37 2.23 43.30
CA ARG A 563 0.83 2.62 44.60
C ARG A 563 1.06 1.46 45.57
N ALA A 564 1.92 1.68 46.56
CA ALA A 564 2.39 0.62 47.45
C ALA A 564 1.27 -0.06 48.25
N GLU A 565 0.25 0.70 48.69
CA GLU A 565 -0.87 0.18 49.49
C GLU A 565 -1.81 -0.73 48.70
N GLU A 566 -2.05 -0.39 47.42
CA GLU A 566 -3.02 -1.09 46.55
C GLU A 566 -2.35 -2.06 45.57
N LYS A 567 -1.02 -1.97 45.42
CA LYS A 567 -0.24 -2.62 44.35
C LYS A 567 -0.84 -2.35 42.96
N THR A 568 -1.32 -1.12 42.76
CA THR A 568 -1.96 -0.69 41.51
C THR A 568 -1.12 0.35 40.79
N PHE A 569 -1.26 0.41 39.47
CA PHE A 569 -0.81 1.55 38.69
C PHE A 569 -1.83 1.90 37.61
N VAL A 570 -1.87 3.18 37.27
CA VAL A 570 -2.85 3.78 36.35
C VAL A 570 -2.11 4.40 35.18
N PHE A 571 -2.60 4.16 33.97
CA PHE A 571 -2.06 4.73 32.75
C PHE A 571 -3.15 4.84 31.68
N GLU A 572 -2.80 5.41 30.54
CA GLU A 572 -3.70 5.57 29.40
C GLU A 572 -3.14 4.84 28.19
N LEU A 573 -4.00 4.09 27.50
CA LEU A 573 -3.72 3.48 26.22
C LEU A 573 -4.26 4.38 25.10
N PRO A 574 -3.48 4.67 24.05
CA PRO A 574 -4.00 5.42 22.92
C PRO A 574 -5.08 4.63 22.17
N PRO A 575 -5.91 5.28 21.33
CA PRO A 575 -6.91 4.60 20.50
C PRO A 575 -6.27 3.50 19.65
N GLY A 576 -6.78 2.27 19.78
CA GLY A 576 -6.23 1.07 19.14
C GLY A 576 -4.80 0.72 19.58
N GLY A 577 -4.26 1.41 20.57
CA GLY A 577 -2.86 1.28 21.00
C GLY A 577 -2.62 0.16 22.00
N GLY A 578 -1.38 0.14 22.49
CA GLY A 578 -0.94 -0.74 23.54
C GLY A 578 0.24 -0.14 24.30
N ALA A 579 0.61 -0.80 25.39
CA ALA A 579 1.75 -0.45 26.20
C ALA A 579 2.44 -1.73 26.69
N CYS A 580 3.75 -1.70 26.86
CA CYS A 580 4.50 -2.82 27.44
C CYS A 580 5.28 -2.32 28.65
N PHE A 581 5.02 -2.88 29.82
CA PHE A 581 5.67 -2.48 31.06
C PHE A 581 6.57 -3.58 31.60
N GLY A 582 7.83 -3.27 31.85
CA GLY A 582 8.70 -4.09 32.70
C GLY A 582 8.46 -3.75 34.18
N LEU A 583 8.32 -4.77 35.02
CA LEU A 583 8.15 -4.59 36.47
C LEU A 583 9.51 -4.56 37.17
N GLN A 584 9.68 -3.61 38.10
CA GLN A 584 10.89 -3.40 38.91
C GLN A 584 10.60 -3.38 40.41
#